data_AF-A0A945AE15-F1
#
_entry.id   AF-A0A945AE15-F1
#
_cell.length_a   1.000
_cell.length_b   1.000
_cell.length_c   1.000
_cell.angle_alpha   90.00
_cell.angle_beta   90.00
_cell.angle_gamma   90.00
#
_symmetry.space_group_name_H-M   'P 1'
#
loop_
_entity.id
_entity.type
_entity.pdbx_description
1 polymer ?
#
loop_
_entity_poly.entity_id
_entity_poly.type
_entity_poly.pdbx_seq_one_letter_code
_entity_poly.pdbx_strand_id
1 'polypeptide(L)'
;MQKGLKIFVIVLALPVIVLGIKTMFDPISMITRWGMDPVGNTGLNSLRSMVAGILLGGGVMMTIGVWKENTTWFLAAALLMLIVAFGRLLSFGLDGFDSASIPPTVYEIVAASVMIFLDRKLSKS
;
A
#
# COMPACT_ATOMS: atom_id res chain seq x y z
N MET A 1 3.12 21.69 6.23
CA MET A 1 1.80 20.99 6.20
C MET A 1 1.04 21.05 7.55
N GLN A 2 -0.31 21.13 7.56
CA GLN A 2 -1.12 21.14 8.80
C GLN A 2 -0.97 19.84 9.62
N LYS A 3 -0.90 19.93 10.96
CA LYS A 3 -0.65 18.79 11.86
C LYS A 3 -1.65 17.64 11.68
N GLY A 4 -2.96 17.94 11.56
CA GLY A 4 -3.99 16.91 11.37
C GLY A 4 -3.78 16.08 10.10
N LEU A 5 -3.30 16.72 9.03
CA LEU A 5 -3.04 16.06 7.75
C LEU A 5 -1.80 15.14 7.84
N LYS A 6 -0.75 15.56 8.56
CA LYS A 6 0.40 14.69 8.88
C LYS A 6 -0.05 13.43 9.62
N ILE A 7 -0.86 13.59 10.67
CA ILE A 7 -1.38 12.48 11.47
C ILE A 7 -2.17 11.52 10.58
N PHE A 8 -3.04 12.05 9.73
CA PHE A 8 -3.86 11.22 8.84
C PHE A 8 -3.02 10.37 7.88
N VAL A 9 -1.96 10.94 7.28
CA VAL A 9 -1.05 10.14 6.43
C VAL A 9 -0.33 9.06 7.21
N ILE A 10 0.12 9.35 8.43
CA ILE A 10 0.77 8.33 9.28
C ILE A 10 -0.22 7.21 9.64
N VAL A 11 -1.49 7.53 9.89
CA VAL A 11 -2.55 6.54 10.10
C VAL A 11 -2.75 5.66 8.87
N LEU A 12 -2.62 6.19 7.66
CA LEU A 12 -2.63 5.39 6.43
C LEU A 12 -1.35 4.55 6.28
N ALA A 13 -0.18 5.13 6.49
CA ALA A 13 1.09 4.43 6.32
C ALA A 13 1.27 3.27 7.32
N LEU A 14 0.79 3.42 8.55
CA LEU A 14 1.07 2.47 9.63
C LEU A 14 0.57 1.04 9.35
N PRO A 15 -0.71 0.81 8.94
CA PRO A 15 -1.19 -0.53 8.59
C PRO A 15 -0.35 -1.24 7.53
N VAL A 16 0.03 -0.56 6.43
CA VAL A 16 0.83 -1.19 5.37
C VAL A 16 2.26 -1.46 5.82
N ILE A 17 2.84 -0.61 6.68
CA ILE A 17 4.14 -0.88 7.27
C ILE A 17 4.07 -2.13 8.17
N VAL A 18 3.07 -2.20 9.06
CA VAL A 18 2.91 -3.34 9.97
C VAL A 18 2.68 -4.64 9.20
N LEU A 19 1.79 -4.62 8.20
CA LEU A 19 1.54 -5.79 7.35
C LEU A 19 2.78 -6.18 6.52
N GLY A 20 3.53 -5.19 6.02
CA GLY A 20 4.78 -5.41 5.31
C GLY A 20 5.84 -6.07 6.18
N ILE A 21 6.10 -5.52 7.37
CA ILE A 21 7.03 -6.10 8.36
C ILE A 21 6.61 -7.53 8.69
N LYS A 22 5.32 -7.73 9.00
CA LYS A 22 4.81 -9.05 9.33
C LYS A 22 5.01 -10.04 8.18
N THR A 23 4.70 -9.66 6.94
CA THR A 23 4.91 -10.51 5.76
C THR A 23 6.39 -10.82 5.52
N MET A 24 7.29 -9.92 5.87
CA MET A 24 8.74 -10.11 5.70
C MET A 24 9.31 -11.15 6.68
N PHE A 25 8.88 -11.12 7.94
CA PHE A 25 9.41 -12.01 8.97
C PHE A 25 8.59 -13.29 9.16
N ASP A 26 7.27 -13.20 8.99
CA ASP A 26 6.32 -14.29 9.13
C ASP A 26 5.33 -14.33 7.95
N PRO A 27 5.81 -14.71 6.75
CA PRO A 27 4.95 -14.83 5.57
C PRO A 27 3.89 -15.92 5.74
N ILE A 28 4.14 -16.94 6.56
CA ILE A 28 3.24 -18.09 6.71
C ILE A 28 1.92 -17.66 7.35
N SER A 29 1.96 -16.86 8.42
CA SER A 29 0.72 -16.36 9.02
C SER A 29 -0.02 -15.33 8.15
N MET A 30 0.60 -14.87 7.06
CA MET A 30 0.02 -13.93 6.10
C MET A 30 -0.62 -14.61 4.89
N ILE A 31 -0.22 -15.84 4.54
CA ILE A 31 -0.80 -16.67 3.46
C ILE A 31 -2.33 -16.67 3.50
N THR A 32 -2.91 -16.96 4.66
CA THR A 32 -4.37 -17.08 4.85
C THR A 32 -5.10 -15.76 4.64
N ARG A 33 -4.45 -14.62 4.88
CA ARG A 33 -5.04 -13.29 4.62
C ARG A 33 -4.98 -12.89 3.16
N TRP A 34 -4.01 -13.44 2.43
CA TRP A 34 -3.77 -13.10 1.03
C TRP A 34 -4.37 -14.11 0.04
N GLY A 35 -4.91 -15.23 0.52
CA GLY A 35 -5.44 -16.30 -0.34
C GLY A 35 -4.35 -16.94 -1.21
N MET A 36 -3.09 -16.92 -0.77
CA MET A 36 -1.94 -17.39 -1.55
C MET A 36 -1.26 -18.56 -0.87
N ASP A 37 -1.07 -19.69 -1.57
CA ASP A 37 -0.25 -20.81 -1.10
C ASP A 37 1.16 -20.76 -1.73
N PRO A 38 2.24 -20.63 -0.92
CA PRO A 38 3.59 -20.54 -1.44
C PRO A 38 4.13 -21.91 -1.82
N VAL A 39 4.73 -22.00 -3.00
CA VAL A 39 5.45 -23.20 -3.44
C VAL A 39 6.87 -23.20 -2.89
N GLY A 40 7.08 -23.94 -1.79
CA GLY A 40 8.38 -24.12 -1.15
C GLY A 40 9.08 -22.82 -0.78
N ASN A 41 10.41 -22.83 -0.76
CA ASN A 41 11.21 -21.66 -0.42
C ASN A 41 11.07 -20.52 -1.44
N THR A 42 10.83 -20.85 -2.71
CA THR A 42 10.63 -19.84 -3.76
C THR A 42 9.39 -19.01 -3.50
N GLY A 43 8.24 -19.64 -3.18
CA GLY A 43 7.01 -18.91 -2.84
C GLY A 43 7.18 -18.03 -1.60
N LEU A 44 7.86 -18.54 -0.57
CA LEU A 44 8.15 -17.76 0.63
C LEU A 44 9.06 -16.55 0.34
N ASN A 45 10.05 -16.71 -0.54
CA ASN A 45 10.93 -15.62 -0.96
C ASN A 45 10.15 -14.55 -1.76
N SER A 46 9.23 -14.95 -2.63
CA SER A 46 8.38 -14.03 -3.39
C SER A 46 7.42 -13.24 -2.49
N LEU A 47 6.84 -13.87 -1.46
CA LEU A 47 6.01 -13.16 -0.47
C LEU A 47 6.83 -12.10 0.28
N ARG A 48 8.05 -12.45 0.72
CA ARG A 48 8.94 -11.52 1.44
C ARG A 48 9.47 -10.40 0.56
N SER A 49 9.71 -10.64 -0.72
CA SER A 49 10.26 -9.62 -1.61
C SER A 49 9.15 -8.75 -2.21
N MET A 50 8.17 -9.34 -2.88
CA MET A 50 7.17 -8.61 -3.66
C MET A 50 6.07 -8.06 -2.75
N VAL A 51 5.42 -8.91 -1.97
CA VAL A 51 4.25 -8.49 -1.16
C VAL A 51 4.69 -7.56 -0.04
N ALA A 52 5.70 -7.97 0.75
CA ALA A 52 6.21 -7.09 1.79
C ALA A 52 6.88 -5.84 1.19
N GLY A 53 7.59 -5.95 0.07
CA GLY A 53 8.24 -4.82 -0.58
C GLY A 53 7.25 -3.75 -1.07
N ILE A 54 6.11 -4.14 -1.65
CA ILE A 54 5.06 -3.22 -2.06
C ILE A 54 4.44 -2.51 -0.84
N LEU A 55 4.11 -3.26 0.21
CA LEU A 55 3.50 -2.73 1.42
C LEU A 55 4.44 -1.76 2.17
N LEU A 56 5.68 -2.18 2.40
CA LEU A 56 6.72 -1.36 3.04
C LEU A 56 7.08 -0.17 2.17
N GLY A 57 7.27 -0.38 0.86
CA GLY A 57 7.60 0.68 -0.09
C GLY A 57 6.55 1.78 -0.06
N GLY A 58 5.27 1.44 -0.20
CA GLY A 58 4.18 2.41 -0.12
C GLY A 58 4.15 3.17 1.20
N GLY A 59 4.23 2.46 2.33
CA GLY A 59 4.23 3.09 3.66
C GLY A 59 5.44 3.99 3.92
N VAL A 60 6.62 3.59 3.48
CA VAL A 60 7.85 4.39 3.59
C VAL A 60 7.77 5.62 2.71
N MET A 61 7.31 5.51 1.47
CA MET A 61 7.09 6.66 0.58
C MET A 61 6.14 7.68 1.22
N MET A 62 5.01 7.24 1.78
CA MET A 62 4.08 8.11 2.50
C MET A 62 4.75 8.80 3.69
N THR A 63 5.51 8.05 4.49
CA THR A 63 6.19 8.55 5.69
C THR A 63 7.27 9.58 5.33
N ILE A 64 8.08 9.31 4.30
CA ILE A 64 9.10 10.24 3.80
C ILE A 64 8.44 11.51 3.25
N GLY A 65 7.35 11.37 2.48
CA GLY A 65 6.60 12.52 1.97
C GLY A 65 6.13 13.46 3.09
N VAL A 66 5.63 12.91 4.21
CA VAL A 66 5.24 13.69 5.39
C VAL A 66 6.44 14.34 6.07
N TRP A 67 7.52 13.59 6.27
CA TRP A 67 8.69 14.05 7.01
C TRP A 67 9.46 15.13 6.25
N LYS A 68 9.61 14.98 4.94
CA LYS A 68 10.33 15.89 4.06
C LYS A 68 9.44 16.96 3.44
N GLU A 69 8.12 16.87 3.63
CA GLU A 69 7.12 17.70 2.94
C GLU A 69 7.33 17.73 1.41
N ASN A 70 7.78 16.62 0.84
CA ASN A 70 8.15 16.51 -0.57
C ASN A 70 7.08 15.73 -1.33
N THR A 71 6.49 16.39 -2.33
CA THR A 71 5.34 15.85 -3.06
C THR A 71 5.67 14.72 -4.03
N THR A 72 6.92 14.61 -4.48
CA THR A 72 7.37 13.48 -5.32
C THR A 72 7.13 12.14 -4.62
N TRP A 73 7.34 12.09 -3.31
CA TRP A 73 7.08 10.87 -2.53
C TRP A 73 5.59 10.55 -2.38
N PHE A 74 4.73 11.58 -2.32
CA PHE A 74 3.27 11.37 -2.34
C PHE A 74 2.81 10.85 -3.69
N LEU A 75 3.30 11.42 -4.79
CA LEU A 75 2.99 10.92 -6.13
C LEU A 75 3.49 9.49 -6.35
N ALA A 76 4.69 9.15 -5.86
CA ALA A 76 5.21 7.79 -5.92
C ALA A 76 4.31 6.80 -5.15
N ALA A 77 3.91 7.15 -3.92
CA ALA A 77 2.97 6.34 -3.14
C ALA A 77 1.59 6.23 -3.83
N ALA A 78 1.08 7.32 -4.41
CA ALA A 78 -0.18 7.32 -5.14
C ALA A 78 -0.15 6.40 -6.35
N LEU A 79 0.92 6.49 -7.15
CA LEU A 79 1.13 5.65 -8.33
C LEU A 79 1.14 4.16 -7.93
N LEU A 80 1.91 3.80 -6.90
CA LEU A 80 1.97 2.43 -6.42
C LEU A 80 0.58 1.93 -6.00
N MET A 81 -0.14 2.70 -5.18
CA MET A 81 -1.48 2.31 -4.71
C MET A 81 -2.49 2.18 -5.86
N LEU A 82 -2.45 3.06 -6.87
CA LEU A 82 -3.31 2.97 -8.04
C LEU A 82 -3.01 1.74 -8.90
N ILE A 83 -1.74 1.39 -9.08
CA ILE A 83 -1.36 0.17 -9.83
C ILE A 83 -1.85 -1.08 -9.11
N VAL A 84 -1.73 -1.14 -7.77
CA VAL A 84 -2.23 -2.28 -6.99
C VAL A 84 -3.77 -2.36 -7.06
N ALA A 85 -4.47 -1.22 -6.90
CA ALA A 85 -5.92 -1.17 -7.05
C ALA A 85 -6.37 -1.60 -8.44
N PHE A 86 -5.68 -1.14 -9.48
CA PHE A 86 -5.94 -1.55 -10.86
C PHE A 86 -5.79 -3.06 -11.06
N GLY A 87 -4.74 -3.66 -10.47
CA GLY A 87 -4.57 -5.12 -10.48
C GLY A 87 -5.78 -5.84 -9.91
N ARG A 88 -6.36 -5.36 -8.80
CA ARG A 88 -7.59 -5.96 -8.24
C ARG A 88 -8.83 -5.73 -9.09
N LEU A 89 -9.01 -4.53 -9.64
CA LEU A 89 -10.13 -4.25 -10.55
C LEU A 89 -10.06 -5.13 -11.81
N LEU A 90 -8.85 -5.36 -12.32
CA LEU A 90 -8.61 -6.28 -13.42
C LEU A 90 -9.00 -7.72 -13.03
N SER A 91 -8.55 -8.20 -11.86
CA SER A 91 -8.94 -9.52 -11.37
C SER A 91 -10.44 -9.67 -11.12
N PHE A 92 -11.15 -8.63 -10.68
CA PHE A 92 -12.61 -8.69 -10.56
C PHE A 92 -13.31 -8.94 -11.91
N GLY A 93 -12.73 -8.41 -13.00
CA GLY A 93 -13.23 -8.62 -14.35
C GLY A 93 -12.83 -9.96 -14.95
N LEU A 94 -11.61 -10.44 -14.66
CA LEU A 94 -11.05 -11.66 -15.27
C LEU A 94 -11.33 -12.93 -14.47
N ASP A 95 -11.10 -12.88 -13.16
CA ASP A 95 -11.11 -14.03 -12.25
C ASP A 95 -12.41 -14.09 -11.42
N GLY A 96 -13.19 -13.01 -11.44
CA GLY A 96 -14.44 -12.86 -10.70
C GLY A 96 -14.30 -12.04 -9.42
N PHE A 97 -15.44 -11.66 -8.86
CA PHE A 97 -15.50 -10.80 -7.67
C PHE A 97 -15.39 -11.60 -6.37
N ASP A 98 -14.50 -11.18 -5.48
CA ASP A 98 -14.41 -11.65 -4.11
C ASP A 98 -14.56 -10.49 -3.12
N SER A 99 -15.56 -10.59 -2.24
CA SER A 99 -15.83 -9.59 -1.20
C SER A 99 -14.65 -9.38 -0.23
N ALA A 100 -13.80 -10.40 -0.01
CA ALA A 100 -12.61 -10.29 0.81
C ALA A 100 -11.58 -9.30 0.24
N SER A 101 -11.65 -9.03 -1.06
CA SER A 101 -10.78 -8.07 -1.76
C SER A 101 -11.28 -6.63 -1.70
N ILE A 102 -12.51 -6.36 -1.21
CA ILE A 102 -13.03 -4.99 -1.12
C ILE A 102 -12.23 -4.13 -0.14
N PRO A 103 -12.02 -4.54 1.13
CA PRO A 103 -11.33 -3.68 2.10
C PRO A 103 -9.96 -3.18 1.64
N PRO A 104 -9.06 -4.04 1.09
CA PRO A 104 -7.77 -3.55 0.64
C PRO A 104 -7.88 -2.71 -0.65
N THR A 105 -8.87 -2.98 -1.54
CA THR A 105 -9.11 -2.15 -2.74
C THR A 105 -9.53 -0.72 -2.36
N VAL A 106 -10.45 -0.60 -1.40
CA VAL A 106 -10.89 0.69 -0.89
C VAL A 106 -9.72 1.42 -0.24
N TYR A 107 -8.92 0.72 0.56
CA TYR A 107 -7.74 1.29 1.21
C TYR A 107 -6.77 1.91 0.17
N GLU A 108 -6.45 1.19 -0.91
CA GLU A 108 -5.55 1.69 -1.95
C GLU A 108 -6.08 2.93 -2.66
N ILE A 109 -7.36 2.93 -3.03
CA ILE A 109 -8.00 4.07 -3.70
C ILE A 109 -8.02 5.29 -2.77
N VAL A 110 -8.35 5.10 -1.50
CA VAL A 110 -8.37 6.18 -0.50
C VAL A 110 -6.96 6.72 -0.28
N ALA A 111 -5.97 5.84 -0.07
CA ALA A 111 -4.59 6.25 0.14
C ALA A 111 -4.05 7.03 -1.06
N ALA A 112 -4.26 6.54 -2.29
CA ALA A 112 -3.88 7.24 -3.51
C ALA A 112 -4.53 8.62 -3.63
N SER A 113 -5.85 8.70 -3.42
CA SER A 113 -6.61 9.94 -3.51
C SER A 113 -6.10 10.99 -2.53
N VAL A 114 -5.77 10.56 -1.31
CA VAL A 114 -5.20 11.42 -0.28
C VAL A 114 -3.82 11.91 -0.71
N MET A 115 -2.92 11.03 -1.16
CA MET A 115 -1.59 11.43 -1.61
C MET A 115 -1.64 12.43 -2.79
N ILE A 116 -2.53 12.22 -3.76
CA ILE A 116 -2.75 13.17 -4.87
C ILE A 116 -3.26 14.51 -4.37
N PHE A 117 -4.18 14.50 -3.40
CA PHE A 117 -4.67 15.72 -2.77
C PHE A 117 -3.53 16.49 -2.07
N LEU A 118 -2.62 15.79 -1.39
CA LEU A 118 -1.47 16.40 -0.72
C LEU A 118 -0.50 17.04 -1.70
N ASP A 119 -0.17 16.33 -2.78
CA ASP A 119 0.64 16.86 -3.86
C ASP A 119 0.06 18.18 -4.39
N ARG A 120 -1.23 18.19 -4.73
CA ARG A 120 -1.92 19.40 -5.22
C ARG A 120 -1.93 20.54 -4.20
N LYS A 121 -2.03 20.25 -2.91
CA LYS A 121 -2.06 21.26 -1.85
C LYS A 121 -0.68 21.85 -1.59
N LEU A 122 0.37 21.04 -1.62
CA LEU A 122 1.74 21.46 -1.31
C LEU A 122 2.47 22.03 -2.53
N SER A 123 2.18 21.56 -3.75
CA SER A 123 2.74 22.12 -4.99
C SER A 123 2.24 23.54 -5.30
N LYS A 124 1.16 23.99 -4.64
CA LYS A 124 0.59 25.33 -4.79
C LYS A 124 1.03 26.31 -3.69
N SER A 125 1.85 25.85 -2.74
CA SER A 125 2.37 26.65 -1.63
C SER A 125 3.80 27.10 -1.90
#